data_AF-A0A7W8E3C6-F1
#
_entry.id   AF-A0A7W8E3C6-F1
#
_cell.length_a   1.000
_cell.length_b   1.000
_cell.length_c   1.000
_cell.angle_alpha   90.00
_cell.angle_beta   90.00
_cell.angle_gamma   90.00
#
_symmetry.space_group_name_H-M   'P 1'
#
loop_
_entity.id
_entity.type
_entity.pdbx_description
1 polymer ?
#
loop_
_entity_poly.entity_id
_entity_poly.type
_entity_poly.pdbx_seq_one_letter_code
_entity_poly.pdbx_strand_id
1 'polypeptide(L)'
;MLLATLSVLFYSEIPLFRQPQEKIQLHALRWILIPHAIAGTFALIGGPFQFSRRLRQHHRELHRIAGRLYAASVGLAAPLAVLSTAYSHYPKAIYFKVAIVFQAAAWVITTGCGIYAAMRRRFAVHRVWMVRSYAVTFTFVATRVLQPIPAWNHLGRFWFAAAIICITCLALLVPQIGRSSRLLVMRLS
;
A
#
# COMPACT_ATOMS: atom_id res chain seq x y z
N MET A 1 10.80 6.40 -8.98
CA MET A 1 9.59 7.13 -8.50
C MET A 1 9.03 8.02 -9.60
N LEU A 2 9.79 8.95 -10.19
CA LEU A 2 9.31 9.82 -11.28
C LEU A 2 8.63 9.06 -12.43
N LEU A 3 9.26 8.01 -12.97
CA LEU A 3 8.66 7.18 -14.03
C LEU A 3 7.34 6.50 -13.61
N ALA A 4 7.24 6.04 -12.36
CA ALA A 4 6.02 5.44 -11.83
C ALA A 4 4.91 6.49 -11.68
N THR A 5 5.25 7.70 -11.20
CA THR A 5 4.33 8.83 -11.09
C THR A 5 3.83 9.26 -12.47
N LEU A 6 4.71 9.38 -13.46
CA LEU A 6 4.35 9.71 -14.84
C LEU A 6 3.45 8.61 -15.43
N SER A 7 3.81 7.34 -15.25
CA SER A 7 2.99 6.21 -15.70
C SER A 7 1.58 6.25 -15.11
N VAL A 8 1.46 6.48 -13.80
CA VAL A 8 0.16 6.59 -13.12
C VAL A 8 -0.64 7.76 -13.69
N LEU A 9 0.00 8.91 -13.90
CA LEU A 9 -0.67 10.10 -14.41
C LEU A 9 -1.22 9.88 -15.82
N PHE A 10 -0.42 9.32 -16.74
CA PHE A 10 -0.81 9.14 -18.14
C PHE A 10 -1.79 7.99 -18.38
N TYR A 11 -1.65 6.88 -17.65
CA TYR A 11 -2.43 5.66 -17.90
C TYR A 11 -3.57 5.45 -16.90
N SER A 12 -3.47 6.01 -15.68
CA SER A 12 -4.56 5.96 -14.69
C SER A 12 -5.36 7.24 -14.64
N GLU A 13 -4.72 8.36 -14.32
CA GLU A 13 -5.43 9.56 -13.85
C GLU A 13 -6.02 10.38 -15.01
N ILE A 14 -5.24 10.68 -16.06
CA ILE A 14 -5.73 11.43 -17.22
C ILE A 14 -6.93 10.74 -17.90
N PRO A 15 -6.91 9.42 -18.17
CA PRO A 15 -8.07 8.73 -18.74
C PRO A 15 -9.31 8.80 -17.84
N LEU A 16 -9.13 8.71 -16.52
CA LEU A 16 -10.21 8.79 -15.53
C LEU A 16 -10.94 10.15 -15.60
N PHE A 17 -10.19 11.24 -15.75
CA PHE A 17 -10.78 12.60 -15.87
C PHE A 17 -11.47 12.85 -17.22
N ARG A 18 -11.19 12.05 -18.24
CA ARG A 18 -11.85 12.15 -19.56
C ARG A 18 -13.22 11.47 -19.57
N GLN A 19 -13.53 10.61 -18.61
CA GLN A 19 -14.83 9.93 -18.52
C GLN A 19 -15.83 10.76 -17.69
N PRO A 20 -16.95 11.24 -18.28
CA PRO A 20 -17.89 12.11 -17.57
C PRO A 20 -18.50 11.47 -16.32
N GLN A 21 -18.85 10.17 -16.38
CA GLN A 21 -19.45 9.45 -15.26
C GLN A 21 -18.46 9.32 -14.09
N GLU A 22 -17.20 9.00 -14.36
CA GLU A 22 -16.18 8.87 -13.32
C GLU A 22 -15.85 10.22 -12.70
N LYS A 23 -15.77 11.28 -13.51
CA LYS A 23 -15.53 12.65 -13.04
C LYS A 23 -16.57 13.10 -12.01
N ILE A 24 -17.86 12.85 -12.24
CA ILE A 24 -18.93 13.18 -11.29
C ILE A 24 -18.73 12.44 -9.96
N GLN A 25 -18.41 11.15 -10.03
CA GLN A 25 -18.19 10.33 -8.83
C GLN A 25 -16.93 10.76 -8.05
N LEU A 26 -15.84 11.11 -8.74
CA LEU A 26 -14.63 11.65 -8.12
C LEU A 26 -14.89 12.97 -7.42
N HIS A 27 -15.67 13.87 -8.04
CA HIS A 27 -16.06 15.13 -7.41
C HIS A 27 -16.93 14.91 -6.16
N ALA A 28 -17.86 13.95 -6.21
CA ALA A 28 -18.68 13.60 -5.05
C ALA A 28 -17.83 13.03 -3.89
N LEU A 29 -16.82 12.22 -4.21
CA LEU A 29 -15.96 11.55 -3.22
C LEU A 29 -14.67 12.32 -2.89
N ARG A 30 -14.49 13.56 -3.39
CA ARG A 30 -13.24 14.33 -3.25
C ARG A 30 -12.77 14.47 -1.81
N TRP A 31 -13.71 14.65 -0.87
CA TRP A 31 -13.41 14.79 0.55
C TRP A 31 -12.96 13.49 1.23
N ILE A 32 -13.11 12.35 0.56
CA ILE A 32 -12.61 11.04 0.99
C ILE A 32 -11.32 10.70 0.24
N LEU A 33 -11.32 10.87 -1.09
CA LEU A 33 -10.22 10.47 -1.96
C LEU A 33 -8.99 11.38 -1.84
N ILE A 34 -9.16 12.70 -1.68
CA ILE A 34 -8.03 13.62 -1.52
C ILE A 34 -7.27 13.33 -0.21
N PRO A 35 -7.92 13.26 0.97
CA PRO A 35 -7.21 12.93 2.20
C PRO A 35 -6.61 11.52 2.17
N HIS A 36 -7.28 10.54 1.54
CA HIS A 36 -6.72 9.20 1.32
C HIS A 36 -5.41 9.26 0.52
N ALA A 37 -5.40 9.97 -0.61
CA ALA A 37 -4.23 10.08 -1.49
C ALA A 37 -3.07 10.79 -0.79
N ILE A 38 -3.35 11.87 -0.05
CA ILE A 38 -2.35 12.59 0.73
C ILE A 38 -1.75 11.67 1.79
N ALA A 39 -2.59 11.00 2.60
CA ALA A 39 -2.12 10.09 3.63
C ALA A 39 -1.32 8.91 3.03
N GLY A 40 -1.78 8.30 1.94
CA GLY A 40 -1.06 7.25 1.24
C GLY A 40 0.32 7.69 0.73
N THR A 41 0.42 8.93 0.23
CA THR A 41 1.68 9.51 -0.23
C THR A 41 2.68 9.68 0.91
N PHE A 42 2.23 10.18 2.07
CA PHE A 42 3.07 10.27 3.26
C PHE A 42 3.57 8.90 3.73
N ALA A 43 2.72 7.87 3.68
CA ALA A 43 3.15 6.51 4.02
C ALA A 43 4.20 5.96 3.03
N LEU A 44 4.01 6.18 1.73
CA LEU A 44 4.95 5.76 0.68
C LEU A 44 6.32 6.41 0.83
N ILE A 45 6.34 7.74 1.03
CA ILE A 45 7.57 8.53 1.17
C ILE A 45 8.23 8.28 2.52
N GLY A 46 7.46 8.11 3.60
CA GLY A 46 7.99 7.92 4.95
C GLY A 46 8.72 6.59 5.15
N GLY A 47 8.30 5.53 4.45
CA GLY A 47 8.80 4.17 4.68
C GLY A 47 10.30 3.94 4.46
N PRO A 48 10.95 4.40 3.37
CA PRO A 48 12.38 4.15 3.13
C PRO A 48 13.25 4.70 4.26
N PHE A 49 12.89 5.86 4.81
CA PHE A 49 13.58 6.48 5.93
C PHE A 49 13.53 5.61 7.19
N GLN A 50 12.43 4.85 7.39
CA GLN A 50 12.31 3.92 8.52
C GLN A 50 13.30 2.75 8.46
N PHE A 51 13.72 2.34 7.26
CA PHE A 51 14.67 1.22 7.09
C PHE A 51 16.14 1.65 7.19
N SER A 52 16.43 2.95 7.08
CA SER A 52 17.78 3.51 7.21
C SER A 52 18.45 3.13 8.53
N ARG A 53 19.61 2.45 8.45
CA ARG A 53 20.42 2.10 9.63
C ARG A 53 20.96 3.36 10.32
N ARG A 54 21.39 4.37 9.54
CA ARG A 54 21.93 5.64 10.05
C ARG A 54 20.89 6.39 10.87
N LEU A 55 19.68 6.57 10.33
CA LEU A 55 18.58 7.24 11.03
C LEU A 55 18.23 6.50 12.34
N ARG A 56 18.11 5.18 12.28
CA ARG A 56 17.77 4.36 13.45
C ARG A 56 18.82 4.36 14.55
N GLN A 57 20.11 4.50 14.22
CA GLN A 57 21.20 4.50 15.18
C GLN A 57 21.51 5.89 15.75
N HIS A 58 21.55 6.92 14.89
CA HIS A 58 22.04 8.26 15.24
C HIS A 58 20.92 9.27 15.49
N HIS A 59 19.71 9.06 14.95
CA HIS A 59 18.58 10.00 15.07
C HIS A 59 17.30 9.27 15.50
N ARG A 60 17.34 8.68 16.69
CA ARG A 60 16.24 7.85 17.23
C ARG A 60 14.91 8.58 17.33
N GLU A 61 14.93 9.87 17.67
CA GLU A 61 13.71 10.69 17.75
C GLU A 61 13.08 10.90 16.37
N LEU A 62 13.89 11.25 15.36
CA LEU A 62 13.41 11.37 13.98
C LEU A 62 12.82 10.05 13.47
N HIS A 63 13.46 8.91 13.77
CA HIS A 63 12.91 7.60 13.45
C HIS A 63 11.52 7.40 14.07
N ARG A 64 11.34 7.73 15.35
CA ARG A 64 10.05 7.62 16.07
C ARG A 64 8.98 8.55 15.49
N ILE A 65 9.33 9.81 15.22
CA ILE A 65 8.39 10.78 14.63
C ILE A 65 7.93 10.30 13.26
N ALA A 66 8.87 9.94 12.39
CA ALA A 66 8.53 9.44 11.06
C ALA A 66 7.75 8.10 11.12
N GLY A 67 8.01 7.26 12.12
CA GLY A 67 7.24 6.02 12.34
C GLY A 67 5.80 6.30 12.80
N ARG A 68 5.60 7.32 13.66
CA ARG A 68 4.26 7.77 14.08
C ARG A 68 3.49 8.41 12.92
N LEU A 69 4.15 9.25 12.12
CA LEU A 69 3.56 9.83 10.91
C LEU A 69 3.13 8.72 9.94
N TYR A 70 4.00 7.74 9.69
CA TYR A 70 3.65 6.57 8.89
C TYR A 70 2.41 5.85 9.43
N ALA A 71 2.38 5.53 10.73
CA ALA A 71 1.25 4.85 11.35
C ALA A 71 -0.06 5.65 11.26
N ALA A 72 -0.01 6.96 11.49
CA ALA A 72 -1.16 7.86 11.33
C ALA A 72 -1.64 7.89 9.88
N SER A 73 -0.71 7.94 8.92
CA SER A 73 -1.02 7.87 7.50
C SER A 73 -1.74 6.57 7.13
N VAL A 74 -1.28 5.41 7.63
CA VAL A 74 -2.00 4.13 7.44
C VAL A 74 -3.39 4.19 8.06
N GLY A 75 -3.49 4.67 9.30
CA GLY A 75 -4.74 4.79 10.05
C GLY A 75 -5.77 5.72 9.42
N LEU A 76 -5.34 6.69 8.61
CA LEU A 76 -6.24 7.56 7.85
C LEU A 76 -6.54 7.01 6.45
N ALA A 77 -5.51 6.58 5.72
CA ALA A 77 -5.66 6.16 4.34
C ALA A 77 -6.51 4.88 4.23
N ALA A 78 -6.29 3.87 5.06
CA ALA A 78 -6.97 2.58 4.94
C ALA A 78 -8.50 2.69 5.15
N PRO A 79 -9.01 3.34 6.21
CA PRO A 79 -10.46 3.51 6.38
C PRO A 79 -11.10 4.36 5.27
N LEU A 80 -10.43 5.42 4.82
CA LEU A 80 -10.95 6.25 3.72
C LEU A 80 -11.04 5.47 2.40
N ALA A 81 -10.10 4.56 2.13
CA ALA A 81 -10.19 3.66 0.99
C ALA A 81 -11.43 2.78 1.08
N VAL A 82 -11.66 2.13 2.22
CA VAL A 82 -12.85 1.29 2.44
C VAL A 82 -14.13 2.11 2.30
N LEU A 83 -14.18 3.29 2.91
CA LEU A 83 -15.32 4.21 2.87
C LEU A 83 -15.67 4.63 1.44
N SER A 84 -14.66 4.91 0.59
CA SER A 84 -14.88 5.27 -0.82
C SER A 84 -15.66 4.19 -1.59
N THR A 85 -15.51 2.92 -1.18
CA THR A 85 -16.20 1.80 -1.82
C THR A 85 -17.66 1.66 -1.37
N ALA A 86 -18.02 2.16 -0.19
CA ALA A 86 -19.39 2.14 0.31
C ALA A 86 -20.32 3.05 -0.52
N TYR A 87 -19.80 4.22 -0.91
CA TYR A 87 -20.52 5.22 -1.73
C TYR A 87 -20.50 4.95 -3.24
N SER A 88 -19.83 3.87 -3.66
CA SER A 88 -19.86 3.43 -5.05
C SER A 88 -21.13 2.59 -5.29
N HIS A 89 -22.17 3.21 -5.89
CA HIS A 89 -23.49 2.61 -6.15
C HIS A 89 -23.53 1.57 -7.28
N TYR A 90 -22.39 1.05 -7.73
CA TYR A 90 -22.35 0.06 -8.80
C TYR A 90 -22.54 -1.37 -8.26
N PRO A 91 -23.64 -2.07 -8.58
CA PRO A 91 -23.90 -3.44 -8.11
C PRO A 91 -22.81 -4.45 -8.55
N LYS A 92 -22.09 -4.17 -9.65
CA LYS A 92 -20.97 -4.99 -10.15
C LYS A 92 -19.60 -4.64 -9.53
N ALA A 93 -19.55 -3.89 -8.41
CA ALA A 93 -18.32 -3.47 -7.75
C ALA A 93 -17.85 -4.42 -6.61
N ILE A 94 -18.57 -5.51 -6.32
CA ILE A 94 -18.30 -6.36 -5.15
C ILE A 94 -16.86 -6.92 -5.11
N TYR A 95 -16.33 -7.36 -6.25
CA TYR A 95 -14.95 -7.89 -6.32
C TYR A 95 -13.92 -6.83 -5.92
N PHE A 96 -14.08 -5.60 -6.41
CA PHE A 96 -13.19 -4.50 -6.06
C PHE A 96 -13.34 -4.10 -4.59
N LYS A 97 -14.57 -4.08 -4.06
CA LYS A 97 -14.82 -3.86 -2.61
C LYS A 97 -14.06 -4.85 -1.75
N VAL A 98 -14.16 -6.14 -2.05
CA VAL A 98 -13.46 -7.21 -1.32
C VAL A 98 -11.95 -7.03 -1.37
N ALA A 99 -11.39 -6.74 -2.55
CA ALA A 99 -9.95 -6.53 -2.71
C ALA A 99 -9.43 -5.31 -1.91
N ILE A 100 -10.16 -4.18 -1.92
CA ILE A 100 -9.81 -2.99 -1.16
C ILE A 100 -9.90 -3.23 0.35
N VAL A 101 -10.96 -3.89 0.82
CA VAL A 101 -11.11 -4.25 2.24
C VAL A 101 -9.99 -5.18 2.68
N PHE A 102 -9.66 -6.20 1.88
CA PHE A 102 -8.57 -7.12 2.16
C PHE A 102 -7.23 -6.40 2.27
N GLN A 103 -6.89 -5.55 1.29
CA GLN A 103 -5.64 -4.79 1.30
C GLN A 103 -5.58 -3.81 2.48
N ALA A 104 -6.67 -3.09 2.76
CA ALA A 104 -6.77 -2.17 3.90
C ALA A 104 -6.58 -2.91 5.23
N ALA A 105 -7.24 -4.06 5.42
CA ALA A 105 -7.09 -4.89 6.59
C ALA A 105 -5.65 -5.40 6.74
N ALA A 106 -5.05 -5.93 5.67
CA ALA A 106 -3.66 -6.38 5.68
C ALA A 106 -2.70 -5.25 6.08
N TRP A 107 -2.92 -4.03 5.58
CA TRP A 107 -2.07 -2.88 5.87
C TRP A 107 -2.21 -2.41 7.32
N VAL A 108 -3.45 -2.33 7.84
CA VAL A 108 -3.70 -1.95 9.24
C VAL A 108 -3.19 -3.02 10.21
N ILE A 109 -3.47 -4.29 9.95
CA ILE A 109 -3.05 -5.41 10.81
C ILE A 109 -1.52 -5.48 10.88
N THR A 110 -0.82 -5.46 9.74
CA THR A 110 0.65 -5.52 9.74
C THR A 110 1.27 -4.33 10.46
N THR A 111 0.72 -3.13 10.28
CA THR A 111 1.17 -1.91 10.98
C THR A 111 0.92 -2.01 12.48
N GLY A 112 -0.29 -2.43 12.88
CA GLY A 112 -0.68 -2.62 14.27
C GLY A 112 0.18 -3.67 14.99
N CYS A 113 0.44 -4.83 14.35
CA CYS A 113 1.36 -5.83 14.88
C CYS A 113 2.79 -5.29 15.03
N GLY A 114 3.24 -4.47 14.08
CA GLY A 114 4.53 -3.78 14.17
C GLY A 114 4.61 -2.83 15.36
N ILE A 115 3.60 -2.00 15.57
CA ILE A 115 3.50 -1.07 16.70
C ILE A 115 3.43 -1.83 18.02
N TYR A 116 2.57 -2.84 18.11
CA TYR A 116 2.43 -3.68 19.29
C TYR A 116 3.77 -4.33 19.68
N ALA A 117 4.49 -4.90 18.71
CA ALA A 117 5.81 -5.48 18.96
C ALA A 117 6.83 -4.43 19.45
N ALA A 118 6.78 -3.19 18.95
CA ALA A 118 7.64 -2.10 19.42
C ALA A 118 7.32 -1.70 20.87
N MET A 119 6.02 -1.59 21.22
CA MET A 119 5.58 -1.29 22.58
C MET A 119 6.04 -2.36 23.58
N ARG A 120 6.05 -3.63 23.16
CA ARG A 120 6.57 -4.77 23.93
C ARG A 120 8.10 -4.91 23.87
N ARG A 121 8.81 -3.93 23.31
CA ARG A 121 10.28 -3.91 23.11
C ARG A 121 10.83 -5.10 22.29
N ARG A 122 9.98 -5.80 21.53
CA ARG A 122 10.35 -6.91 20.64
C ARG A 122 10.79 -6.38 19.27
N PHE A 123 11.92 -5.68 19.24
CA PHE A 123 12.36 -4.94 18.05
C PHE A 123 12.65 -5.81 16.81
N ALA A 124 13.08 -7.06 17.00
CA ALA A 124 13.26 -7.99 15.89
C ALA A 124 11.91 -8.31 15.21
N VAL A 125 10.86 -8.52 15.99
CA VAL A 125 9.50 -8.81 15.51
C VAL A 125 8.88 -7.55 14.88
N HIS A 126 9.05 -6.39 15.52
CA HIS A 126 8.65 -5.09 14.98
C HIS A 126 9.19 -4.88 13.56
N ARG A 127 10.50 -5.09 13.35
CA ARG A 127 11.12 -4.92 12.02
C ARG A 127 10.48 -5.80 10.96
N VAL A 128 10.21 -7.06 11.28
CA VAL A 128 9.59 -8.00 10.34
C VAL A 128 8.19 -7.52 9.94
N TRP A 129 7.37 -7.09 10.90
CA TRP A 129 6.03 -6.57 10.63
C TRP A 129 6.05 -5.25 9.86
N MET A 130 7.00 -4.35 10.16
CA MET A 130 7.13 -3.09 9.41
C MET A 130 7.58 -3.31 7.97
N VAL A 131 8.42 -4.32 7.68
CA VAL A 131 8.71 -4.72 6.30
C VAL A 131 7.44 -5.17 5.58
N ARG A 132 6.59 -5.99 6.21
CA ARG A 132 5.30 -6.41 5.61
C ARG A 132 4.38 -5.22 5.36
N SER A 133 4.20 -4.38 6.37
CA SER A 133 3.35 -3.18 6.28
C SER A 133 3.79 -2.30 5.11
N TYR A 134 5.10 -2.03 5.00
CA TYR A 134 5.61 -1.20 3.93
C TYR A 134 5.51 -1.87 2.55
N ALA A 135 5.73 -3.18 2.46
CA ALA A 135 5.49 -3.93 1.22
C ALA A 135 4.02 -3.84 0.78
N VAL A 136 3.05 -3.93 1.71
CA VAL A 136 1.62 -3.79 1.41
C VAL A 136 1.28 -2.37 0.92
N THR A 137 1.98 -1.33 1.39
CA THR A 137 1.85 0.03 0.85
C THR A 137 2.14 0.08 -0.66
N PHE A 138 3.05 -0.75 -1.15
CA PHE A 138 3.40 -0.82 -2.58
C PHE A 138 2.39 -1.57 -3.44
N THR A 139 1.40 -2.30 -2.89
CA THR A 139 0.37 -2.96 -3.71
C THR A 139 -0.32 -1.95 -4.63
N PHE A 140 -0.63 -0.75 -4.12
CA PHE A 140 -1.20 0.33 -4.94
C PHE A 140 -0.27 0.71 -6.10
N VAL A 141 1.01 0.97 -5.81
CA VAL A 141 1.98 1.36 -6.85
C VAL A 141 2.14 0.24 -7.88
N ALA A 142 2.27 -1.01 -7.45
CA ALA A 142 2.45 -2.16 -8.33
C ALA A 142 1.28 -2.29 -9.32
N THR A 143 0.04 -2.19 -8.85
CA THR A 143 -1.14 -2.30 -9.71
C THR A 143 -1.28 -1.17 -10.72
N ARG A 144 -0.75 0.02 -10.43
CA ARG A 144 -0.78 1.18 -11.35
C ARG A 144 0.38 1.18 -12.34
N VAL A 145 1.57 0.78 -11.92
CA VAL A 145 2.74 0.67 -12.81
C VAL A 145 2.53 -0.37 -13.92
N LEU A 146 1.65 -1.35 -13.71
CA LEU A 146 1.32 -2.36 -14.72
C LEU A 146 0.28 -1.87 -15.76
N GLN A 147 -0.39 -0.74 -15.55
CA GLN A 147 -1.43 -0.24 -16.47
C GLN A 147 -1.01 0.06 -17.92
N PRO A 148 0.24 0.46 -18.22
CA PRO A 148 0.69 0.59 -19.60
C PRO A 148 0.67 -0.72 -20.38
N ILE A 149 0.64 -1.88 -19.71
CA ILE A 149 0.61 -3.19 -20.36
C ILE A 149 -0.84 -3.47 -20.81
N PRO A 150 -1.11 -3.64 -22.12
CA PRO A 150 -2.48 -3.81 -22.62
C PRO A 150 -3.20 -4.99 -21.97
N ALA A 151 -2.52 -6.13 -21.82
CA ALA A 151 -3.07 -7.31 -21.16
C ALA A 151 -3.53 -7.03 -19.72
N TRP A 152 -2.84 -6.15 -19.00
CA TRP A 152 -3.22 -5.73 -17.64
C TRP A 152 -4.39 -4.75 -17.67
N ASN A 153 -4.35 -3.76 -18.57
CA ASN A 153 -5.38 -2.72 -18.67
C ASN A 153 -6.74 -3.27 -19.12
N HIS A 154 -6.73 -4.38 -19.86
CA HIS A 154 -7.94 -5.09 -20.30
C HIS A 154 -8.40 -6.21 -19.35
N LEU A 155 -7.78 -6.33 -18.16
CA LEU A 155 -8.24 -7.31 -17.16
C LEU A 155 -9.69 -7.03 -16.77
N GLY A 156 -10.52 -8.08 -16.81
CA GLY A 156 -11.85 -8.03 -16.23
C GLY A 156 -11.80 -7.67 -14.73
N ARG A 157 -12.85 -7.05 -14.21
CA ARG A 157 -12.93 -6.56 -12.82
C ARG A 157 -12.60 -7.63 -11.77
N PHE A 158 -13.02 -8.87 -12.03
CA PHE A 158 -12.69 -10.02 -11.19
C PHE A 158 -11.18 -10.29 -11.16
N TRP A 159 -10.54 -10.39 -12.32
CA TRP A 159 -9.10 -10.67 -12.44
C TRP A 159 -8.25 -9.53 -11.88
N PHE A 160 -8.67 -8.29 -12.07
CA PHE A 160 -8.01 -7.15 -11.46
C PHE A 160 -8.09 -7.18 -9.93
N ALA A 161 -9.26 -7.50 -9.36
CA ALA A 161 -9.43 -7.68 -7.92
C ALA A 161 -8.58 -8.85 -7.39
N ALA A 162 -8.57 -9.98 -8.08
CA ALA A 162 -7.71 -11.13 -7.75
C ALA A 162 -6.23 -10.73 -7.77
N ALA A 163 -5.79 -9.95 -8.75
CA ALA A 163 -4.42 -9.47 -8.84
C ALA A 163 -4.03 -8.57 -7.66
N ILE A 164 -4.91 -7.67 -7.20
CA ILE A 164 -4.68 -6.86 -5.98
C ILE A 164 -4.46 -7.77 -4.77
N ILE A 165 -5.30 -8.80 -4.60
CA ILE A 165 -5.18 -9.77 -3.49
C ILE A 165 -3.87 -10.54 -3.61
N CYS A 166 -3.55 -11.08 -4.78
CA CYS A 166 -2.31 -11.82 -5.03
C CYS A 166 -1.07 -10.96 -4.74
N ILE A 167 -1.02 -9.73 -5.24
CA ILE A 167 0.09 -8.79 -4.98
C ILE A 167 0.20 -8.49 -3.48
N THR A 168 -0.92 -8.30 -2.79
CA THR A 168 -0.94 -8.09 -1.33
C THR A 168 -0.42 -9.32 -0.58
N CYS A 169 -0.84 -10.52 -0.97
CA CYS A 169 -0.33 -11.76 -0.40
C CYS A 169 1.19 -11.91 -0.62
N LEU A 170 1.68 -11.62 -1.84
CA LEU A 170 3.11 -11.61 -2.14
C LEU A 170 3.86 -10.58 -1.27
N ALA A 171 3.29 -9.39 -1.08
CA ALA A 171 3.85 -8.36 -0.21
C ALA A 171 3.98 -8.84 1.26
N LEU A 172 3.01 -9.60 1.77
CA LEU A 172 3.07 -10.20 3.12
C LEU A 172 4.17 -11.25 3.27
N LEU A 173 4.60 -11.87 2.17
CA LEU A 173 5.64 -12.91 2.13
C LEU A 173 7.06 -12.36 1.94
N VAL A 174 7.24 -11.07 1.68
CA VAL A 174 8.55 -10.44 1.45
C VAL A 174 9.60 -10.79 2.52
N PRO A 175 9.30 -10.73 3.84
CA PRO A 175 10.29 -11.08 4.86
C PRO A 175 10.69 -12.57 4.84
N GLN A 176 9.79 -13.46 4.43
CA GLN A 176 10.03 -14.89 4.35
C GLN A 176 11.00 -15.21 3.21
N ILE A 177 10.76 -14.61 2.03
CA ILE A 177 11.63 -14.73 0.84
C ILE A 177 13.05 -14.24 1.15
N GLY A 178 13.17 -13.12 1.89
CA GLY A 178 14.46 -12.57 2.28
C GLY A 178 15.25 -13.42 3.29
N ARG A 179 14.59 -14.27 4.08
CA ARG A 179 15.25 -15.18 5.02
C ARG A 179 15.65 -16.50 4.37
N SER A 180 14.77 -17.11 3.57
CA SER A 180 15.06 -18.38 2.89
C SER A 180 16.22 -18.25 1.91
N SER A 181 16.29 -17.15 1.16
CA SER A 181 17.41 -16.86 0.24
C SER A 181 18.76 -16.79 0.95
N ARG A 182 18.84 -16.15 2.13
CA ARG A 182 20.08 -16.10 2.92
C ARG A 182 20.52 -17.47 3.44
N LEU A 183 19.56 -18.31 3.85
CA LEU A 183 19.84 -19.67 4.32
C LEU A 183 20.33 -20.59 3.19
N LEU A 184 19.81 -20.42 1.97
CA LEU A 184 20.27 -21.15 0.79
C LEU A 184 21.71 -20.78 0.42
N VAL A 185 22.05 -19.49 0.41
CA VAL A 185 23.42 -19.02 0.12
C VAL A 185 24.41 -19.57 1.15
N MET A 186 24.05 -19.57 2.44
CA MET A 186 24.90 -20.12 3.50
C MET A 186 25.08 -21.65 3.45
N ARG A 187 24.17 -22.39 2.81
CA ARG A 187 24.29 -23.85 2.63
C ARG A 187 25.15 -24.24 1.43
N LEU A 188 25.42 -23.30 0.52
CA LEU A 188 26.16 -23.52 -0.72
C LEU A 188 27.60 -22.96 -0.66
N SER A 189 27.97 -22.33 0.46
CA SER A 189 29.31 -21.81 0.78
C SER A 189 30.00 -22.67 1.82
#